data_AF-R1FN32-F1
#
_entry.id   AF-R1FN32-F1
#
_cell.length_a   1.000
_cell.length_b   1.000
_cell.length_c   1.000
_cell.angle_alpha   90.00
_cell.angle_beta   90.00
_cell.angle_gamma   90.00
#
_symmetry.space_group_name_H-M   'P 1'
#
loop_
_entity.id
_entity.type
_entity.pdbx_description
1 polymer ?
#
loop_
_entity_poly.entity_id
_entity_poly.type
_entity_poly.pdbx_seq_one_letter_code
_entity_poly.pdbx_strand_id
1 'polypeptide(L)'
;MCGQRTQAEIPVPDFTFHSYGKLSGREPDTSWDAISRRLREGAEGRQAWRLRQRRLTFRGTVSGSRMRGALVPNLMACARNETAVPLDVQDTSGRFNARAIRYRLNLTEQCRSRYLLHLEGNAYSASLKYKLACGSLVLLIDTSFEEFYYPALQAHKTHVPIRLSKIWSKNEDLIARDFRATLLPDLRAKLAYYESAEGEVAAARIAAAGQRFAAEQLGLGAISCYWYAVLRHSLLLQHAQRPGGQHATPESRAEHEADVEAFMGSVRYNIKLEYTEAGGFRVTPLCHRNEGGSSESGVTCYKYRRNDWRRR
;
A
#
# COMPACT_ATOMS: atom_id res chain seq x y z
N MET A 1 -9.01 8.46 5.66
CA MET A 1 -7.55 8.24 5.55
C MET A 1 -7.26 6.78 5.22
N CYS A 2 -7.90 5.86 5.94
CA CYS A 2 -8.15 4.51 5.47
C CYS A 2 -9.66 4.26 5.42
N GLY A 3 -10.05 3.14 4.82
CA GLY A 3 -11.38 2.55 4.93
C GLY A 3 -11.27 1.04 5.09
N GLN A 4 -12.41 0.36 5.18
CA GLN A 4 -12.52 -1.09 5.09
C GLN A 4 -13.42 -1.45 3.92
N ARG A 5 -13.20 -2.63 3.31
CA ARG A 5 -14.01 -3.10 2.14
C ARG A 5 -15.51 -3.21 2.41
N THR A 6 -15.88 -3.33 3.68
CA THR A 6 -17.26 -3.46 4.15
C THR A 6 -17.89 -2.11 4.51
N GLN A 7 -17.14 -1.02 4.43
CA GLN A 7 -17.58 0.32 4.82
C GLN A 7 -17.74 1.21 3.58
N ALA A 8 -18.62 2.20 3.68
CA ALA A 8 -18.94 3.12 2.59
C ALA A 8 -18.03 4.38 2.55
N GLU A 9 -16.98 4.38 3.36
CA GLU A 9 -16.02 5.48 3.49
C GLU A 9 -15.06 5.51 2.29
N ILE A 10 -14.84 6.70 1.70
CA ILE A 10 -13.82 6.89 0.68
C ILE A 10 -12.48 7.22 1.36
N PRO A 11 -11.47 6.34 1.30
CA PRO A 11 -10.14 6.67 1.78
C PRO A 11 -9.53 7.76 0.91
N VAL A 12 -9.06 8.84 1.52
CA VAL A 12 -8.29 9.91 0.87
C VAL A 12 -6.80 9.84 1.24
N PRO A 13 -5.89 10.36 0.40
CA PRO A 13 -4.47 10.43 0.71
C PRO A 13 -4.23 11.05 2.08
N ASP A 14 -3.41 10.39 2.89
CA ASP A 14 -3.16 10.84 4.25
C ASP A 14 -2.27 12.10 4.32
N PHE A 15 -2.27 12.78 5.47
CA PHE A 15 -1.39 13.94 5.71
C PHE A 15 0.10 13.62 5.54
N THR A 16 0.50 12.34 5.67
CA THR A 16 1.91 11.91 5.56
C THR A 16 2.43 11.95 4.13
N PHE A 17 1.57 12.13 3.13
CA PHE A 17 2.01 12.45 1.76
C PHE A 17 2.57 13.87 1.65
N HIS A 18 2.05 14.82 2.44
CA HIS A 18 2.57 16.18 2.47
C HIS A 18 3.77 16.30 3.41
N SER A 19 3.62 15.83 4.65
CA SER A 19 4.69 15.86 5.65
C SER A 19 4.38 14.88 6.80
N TYR A 20 5.42 14.26 7.34
CA TYR A 20 5.26 13.39 8.51
C TYR A 20 6.27 13.71 9.59
N GLY A 21 5.84 14.53 10.55
CA GLY A 21 6.67 14.97 11.67
C GLY A 21 7.27 13.85 12.53
N LYS A 22 6.77 12.60 12.49
CA LYS A 22 7.42 11.50 13.21
C LYS A 22 8.70 10.97 12.52
N LEU A 23 8.96 11.39 11.29
CA LEU A 23 10.22 11.17 10.58
C LEU A 23 11.19 12.34 10.75
N SER A 24 10.75 13.47 11.33
CA SER A 24 11.63 14.61 11.54
C SER A 24 12.75 14.23 12.52
N GLY A 25 13.99 14.51 12.12
CA GLY A 25 15.21 14.06 12.79
C GLY A 25 15.84 12.78 12.20
N ARG A 26 15.18 12.12 11.24
CA ARG A 26 15.77 11.00 10.46
C ARG A 26 15.78 11.25 8.97
N GLU A 27 14.74 11.92 8.49
CA GLU A 27 14.64 12.36 7.10
C GLU A 27 14.63 13.90 7.11
N PRO A 28 15.50 14.55 6.32
CA PRO A 28 15.60 16.02 6.30
C PRO A 28 14.39 16.67 5.64
N ASP A 29 13.78 15.98 4.68
CA ASP A 29 12.52 16.35 4.05
C ASP A 29 11.59 15.14 4.16
N THR A 30 10.46 15.34 4.82
CA THR A 30 9.49 14.28 5.11
C THR A 30 8.32 14.23 4.13
N SER A 31 8.36 15.05 3.08
CA SER A 31 7.38 15.00 2.00
C SER A 31 7.53 13.70 1.20
N TRP A 32 6.40 13.20 0.69
CA TRP A 32 6.43 11.99 -0.11
C TRP A 32 7.21 12.18 -1.42
N ASP A 33 7.17 13.35 -2.06
CA ASP A 33 7.96 13.62 -3.27
C ASP A 33 9.46 13.44 -3.01
N ALA A 34 9.97 14.07 -1.96
CA ALA A 34 11.38 14.00 -1.62
C ALA A 34 11.81 12.60 -1.16
N ILE A 35 10.99 11.94 -0.33
CA ILE A 35 11.27 10.58 0.13
C ILE A 35 11.22 9.59 -1.04
N SER A 36 10.16 9.60 -1.84
CA SER A 36 9.98 8.65 -2.94
C SER A 36 11.10 8.75 -3.98
N ARG A 37 11.55 9.98 -4.31
CA ARG A 37 12.72 10.22 -5.15
C ARG A 37 13.98 9.58 -4.56
N ARG A 38 14.27 9.83 -3.28
CA ARG A 38 15.44 9.27 -2.59
C ARG A 38 15.43 7.75 -2.51
N LEU A 39 14.27 7.14 -2.26
CA LEU A 39 14.14 5.67 -2.21
C LEU A 39 14.34 5.05 -3.60
N ARG A 40 13.83 5.69 -4.65
CA ARG A 40 14.05 5.28 -6.04
C ARG A 40 15.52 5.36 -6.43
N GLU A 41 16.17 6.51 -6.22
CA GLU A 41 17.60 6.70 -6.50
C GLU A 41 18.47 5.70 -5.73
N GLY A 42 18.10 5.42 -4.47
CA GLY A 42 18.75 4.38 -3.66
C GLY A 42 18.68 3.02 -4.34
N ALA A 43 17.50 2.61 -4.80
CA ALA A 43 17.31 1.31 -5.45
C ALA A 43 17.96 1.19 -6.83
N GLU A 44 18.07 2.29 -7.58
CA GLU A 44 18.72 2.30 -8.90
C GLU A 44 20.25 2.26 -8.79
N GLY A 45 20.82 2.79 -7.71
CA GLY A 45 22.26 2.81 -7.46
C GLY A 45 22.69 1.92 -6.30
N ARG A 46 22.99 2.56 -5.16
CA ARG A 46 23.66 1.97 -3.98
C ARG A 46 22.91 0.80 -3.31
N GLN A 47 21.64 0.58 -3.64
CA GLN A 47 20.79 -0.50 -3.14
C GLN A 47 20.12 -1.26 -4.29
N ALA A 48 20.82 -1.40 -5.42
CA ALA A 48 20.41 -2.32 -6.48
C ALA A 48 20.06 -3.71 -5.91
N TRP A 49 19.06 -4.37 -6.49
CA TRP A 49 18.52 -5.65 -6.00
C TRP A 49 19.60 -6.68 -5.63
N ARG A 50 20.62 -6.82 -6.48
CA ARG A 50 21.76 -7.74 -6.30
C ARG A 50 22.62 -7.44 -5.07
N LEU A 51 22.61 -6.20 -4.56
CA LEU A 51 23.38 -5.76 -3.40
C LEU A 51 22.59 -5.88 -2.09
N ARG A 52 21.31 -6.28 -2.14
CA ARG A 52 20.45 -6.35 -0.96
C ARG A 52 20.75 -7.57 -0.13
N GLN A 53 20.66 -7.40 1.19
CA GLN A 53 20.80 -8.47 2.16
C GLN A 53 19.60 -9.42 2.05
N ARG A 54 19.88 -10.73 1.92
CA ARG A 54 18.90 -11.82 1.88
C ARG A 54 18.26 -12.00 3.27
N ARG A 55 17.41 -11.06 3.69
CA ARG A 55 16.72 -11.04 4.98
C ARG A 55 15.33 -10.42 4.87
N LEU A 56 14.41 -10.85 5.71
CA LEU A 56 13.08 -10.23 5.89
C LEU A 56 13.14 -9.22 7.02
N THR A 57 12.86 -7.95 6.72
CA THR A 57 12.91 -6.88 7.72
C THR A 57 11.54 -6.31 8.04
N PHE A 58 11.30 -6.10 9.34
CA PHE A 58 10.21 -5.29 9.87
C PHE A 58 10.71 -4.40 10.99
N ARG A 59 10.29 -3.13 10.96
CA ARG A 59 10.39 -2.17 12.06
C ARG A 59 9.02 -1.53 12.26
N GLY A 60 8.49 -1.59 13.48
CA GLY A 60 7.21 -0.98 13.78
C GLY A 60 6.91 -1.01 15.26
N THR A 61 6.15 -0.02 15.69
CA THR A 61 5.54 0.01 17.02
C THR A 61 4.50 -1.10 17.11
N VAL A 62 4.67 -1.99 18.08
CA VAL A 62 3.70 -3.03 18.46
C VAL A 62 2.56 -2.45 19.29
N SER A 63 2.86 -1.54 20.22
CA SER A 63 1.85 -0.97 21.11
C SER A 63 0.73 -0.24 20.34
N GLY A 64 -0.53 -0.58 20.62
CA GLY A 64 -1.70 0.02 19.98
C GLY A 64 -2.07 -0.59 18.62
N SER A 65 -1.43 -1.69 18.22
CA SER A 65 -1.87 -2.50 17.08
C SER A 65 -2.12 -3.92 17.56
N ARG A 66 -3.39 -4.35 17.57
CA ARG A 66 -3.78 -5.73 17.86
C ARG A 66 -3.02 -6.71 16.97
N MET A 67 -2.89 -6.36 15.69
CA MET A 67 -2.25 -7.22 14.72
C MET A 67 -0.75 -7.41 15.01
N ARG A 68 -0.06 -6.31 15.31
CA ARG A 68 1.36 -6.40 15.67
C ARG A 68 1.56 -7.02 17.04
N GLY A 69 0.67 -6.79 18.00
CA GLY A 69 0.66 -7.41 19.32
C GLY A 69 0.67 -8.93 19.23
N ALA A 70 -0.20 -9.50 18.39
CA ALA A 70 -0.28 -10.94 18.19
C ALA A 70 0.90 -11.51 17.36
N LEU A 71 1.38 -10.82 16.32
CA LEU A 71 2.34 -11.43 15.38
C LEU A 71 3.80 -11.09 15.62
N VAL A 72 4.13 -9.85 15.99
CA VAL A 72 5.52 -9.40 16.07
C VAL A 72 6.31 -10.16 17.13
N PRO A 73 5.81 -10.40 18.35
CA PRO A 73 6.53 -11.22 19.34
C PRO A 73 6.82 -12.63 18.84
N ASN A 74 5.86 -13.26 18.17
CA ASN A 74 6.04 -14.59 17.59
C ASN A 74 7.06 -14.59 16.45
N LEU A 75 7.01 -13.61 15.54
CA LEU A 75 8.00 -13.44 14.47
C LEU A 75 9.42 -13.15 15.00
N MET A 76 9.54 -12.42 16.11
CA MET A 76 10.81 -12.20 16.80
C MET A 76 11.36 -13.48 17.43
N ALA A 77 10.49 -14.34 17.96
CA ALA A 77 10.86 -15.63 18.53
C ALA A 77 11.35 -16.62 17.46
N CYS A 78 10.77 -16.59 16.25
CA CYS A 78 11.16 -17.43 15.11
C CYS A 78 12.54 -17.08 14.49
N ALA A 79 13.40 -16.31 15.15
CA ALA A 79 14.61 -15.77 14.54
C ALA A 79 15.68 -16.83 14.19
N ARG A 80 16.35 -16.57 13.06
CA ARG A 80 17.49 -17.27 12.40
C ARG A 80 17.37 -18.76 12.08
N ASN A 81 16.65 -19.58 12.85
CA ASN A 81 16.67 -21.05 12.66
C ASN A 81 15.38 -21.64 12.06
N GLU A 82 14.33 -20.82 11.90
CA GLU A 82 13.02 -21.33 11.51
C GLU A 82 12.61 -21.02 10.06
N THR A 83 13.39 -20.23 9.32
CA THR A 83 13.02 -19.78 7.97
C THR A 83 14.21 -19.81 7.02
N ALA A 84 13.94 -20.01 5.72
CA ALA A 84 14.97 -20.02 4.67
C ALA A 84 15.77 -18.71 4.56
N VAL A 85 15.19 -17.59 5.01
CA VAL A 85 15.86 -16.30 5.13
C VAL A 85 15.85 -15.82 6.58
N PRO A 86 16.91 -15.17 7.08
CA PRO A 86 16.91 -14.55 8.39
C PRO A 86 15.77 -13.55 8.57
N LEU A 87 15.02 -13.70 9.67
CA LEU A 87 14.03 -12.72 10.12
C LEU A 87 14.73 -11.64 10.95
N ASP A 88 14.68 -10.40 10.48
CA ASP A 88 15.09 -9.20 11.19
C ASP A 88 13.85 -8.37 11.53
N VAL A 89 13.08 -8.85 12.50
CA VAL A 89 11.84 -8.24 12.98
C VAL A 89 12.11 -7.62 14.35
N GLN A 90 11.76 -6.34 14.54
CA GLN A 90 11.97 -5.67 15.83
C GLN A 90 10.80 -4.75 16.18
N ASP A 91 10.41 -4.80 17.46
CA ASP A 91 9.53 -3.79 18.07
C ASP A 91 10.29 -2.47 18.30
N THR A 92 9.69 -1.37 17.85
CA THR A 92 10.24 -0.02 18.02
C THR A 92 9.38 0.87 18.95
N SER A 93 8.55 0.26 19.78
CA SER A 93 7.67 0.92 20.75
C SER A 93 8.43 1.71 21.81
N GLY A 94 7.84 2.84 22.23
CA GLY A 94 8.40 3.71 23.28
C GLY A 94 9.44 4.70 22.77
N ARG A 95 9.15 6.01 22.86
CA ARG A 95 10.04 7.08 22.36
C ARG A 95 11.41 7.06 23.03
N PHE A 96 11.44 6.77 24.34
CA PHE A 96 12.62 6.81 25.21
C PHE A 96 13.22 5.43 25.51
N ASN A 97 12.69 4.36 24.93
CA ASN A 97 13.25 3.02 25.14
C ASN A 97 14.54 2.88 24.31
N ALA A 98 15.69 2.71 24.98
CA ALA A 98 17.00 2.63 24.33
C ALA A 98 17.11 1.47 23.33
N ARG A 99 16.52 0.31 23.62
CA ARG A 99 16.48 -0.83 22.69
C ARG A 99 15.66 -0.49 21.46
N ALA A 100 14.48 0.11 21.63
CA ALA A 100 13.64 0.55 20.53
C ALA A 100 14.33 1.62 19.67
N ILE A 101 15.04 2.57 20.28
CA ILE A 101 15.81 3.59 19.55
C ILE A 101 16.87 2.94 18.67
N ARG A 102 17.65 1.99 19.21
CA ARG A 102 18.70 1.28 18.45
C ARG A 102 18.17 0.48 17.26
N TYR A 103 16.96 -0.06 17.36
CA TYR A 103 16.39 -0.85 16.28
C TYR A 103 15.69 -0.03 15.21
N ARG A 104 15.41 1.26 15.44
CA ARG A 104 14.79 2.10 14.42
C ARG A 104 15.76 2.28 13.26
N LEU A 105 15.23 2.09 12.06
CA LEU A 105 15.95 2.27 10.80
C LEU A 105 15.37 3.49 10.08
N ASN A 106 16.24 4.26 9.44
CA ASN A 106 15.79 5.26 8.46
C ASN A 106 15.15 4.55 7.26
N LEU A 107 14.38 5.28 6.44
CA LEU A 107 13.65 4.64 5.34
C LEU A 107 14.60 3.99 4.34
N THR A 108 15.69 4.67 4.01
CA THR A 108 16.71 4.11 3.12
C THR A 108 17.39 2.88 3.72
N GLU A 109 17.57 2.79 5.02
CA GLU A 109 18.24 1.63 5.63
C GLU A 109 17.40 0.37 5.56
N GLN A 110 16.07 0.50 5.66
CA GLN A 110 15.15 -0.62 5.44
C GLN A 110 15.30 -1.18 4.02
N CYS A 111 15.52 -0.33 3.02
CA CYS A 111 15.72 -0.76 1.63
C CYS A 111 17.01 -1.59 1.40
N ARG A 112 17.89 -1.75 2.40
CA ARG A 112 19.02 -2.71 2.29
C ARG A 112 18.57 -4.17 2.31
N SER A 113 17.36 -4.44 2.79
CA SER A 113 16.81 -5.79 2.88
C SER A 113 16.08 -6.18 1.60
N ARG A 114 16.27 -7.42 1.15
CA ARG A 114 15.60 -7.96 -0.04
C ARG A 114 14.09 -8.06 0.17
N TYR A 115 13.66 -8.41 1.39
CA TYR A 115 12.25 -8.58 1.74
C TYR A 115 11.84 -7.60 2.83
N LEU A 116 10.69 -6.95 2.65
CA LEU A 116 10.09 -6.05 3.63
C LEU A 116 8.72 -6.56 4.02
N LEU A 117 8.52 -6.83 5.30
CA LEU A 117 7.22 -7.23 5.82
C LEU A 117 6.36 -6.00 6.10
N HIS A 118 5.10 -6.04 5.70
CA HIS A 118 4.11 -5.02 6.03
C HIS A 118 2.99 -5.59 6.89
N LEU A 119 2.66 -4.86 7.97
CA LEU A 119 1.53 -5.09 8.85
C LEU A 119 0.81 -3.77 9.09
N GLU A 120 -0.51 -3.87 9.24
CA GLU A 120 -1.37 -2.78 9.68
C GLU A 120 -0.93 -2.22 11.05
N GLY A 121 -1.35 -0.99 11.34
CA GLY A 121 -1.12 -0.31 12.62
C GLY A 121 -2.30 -0.50 13.57
N ASN A 122 -2.71 0.57 14.24
CA ASN A 122 -4.01 0.61 14.93
C ASN A 122 -5.18 0.56 13.92
N ALA A 123 -4.95 1.17 12.76
CA ALA A 123 -5.77 1.03 11.56
C ALA A 123 -4.82 0.67 10.40
N TYR A 124 -4.82 1.41 9.30
CA TYR A 124 -3.77 1.31 8.29
C TYR A 124 -2.37 1.68 8.84
N SER A 125 -1.34 1.34 8.07
CA SER A 125 0.01 1.87 8.27
C SER A 125 0.48 2.62 7.04
N ALA A 126 0.72 3.92 7.22
CA ALA A 126 1.31 4.81 6.20
C ALA A 126 2.69 4.34 5.65
N SER A 127 3.25 3.25 6.18
CA SER A 127 4.56 2.71 5.81
C SER A 127 4.56 1.88 4.53
N LEU A 128 3.41 1.44 4.00
CA LEU A 128 3.37 0.57 2.82
C LEU A 128 3.97 1.26 1.60
N LYS A 129 3.57 2.51 1.33
CA LYS A 129 4.13 3.31 0.21
C LYS A 129 5.66 3.40 0.23
N TYR A 130 6.27 3.61 1.41
CA TYR A 130 7.74 3.67 1.53
C TYR A 130 8.38 2.31 1.22
N LYS A 131 7.78 1.20 1.68
CA LYS A 131 8.27 -0.15 1.41
C LYS A 131 8.15 -0.53 -0.06
N LEU A 132 7.06 -0.14 -0.72
CA LEU A 132 6.88 -0.31 -2.17
C LEU A 132 7.96 0.48 -2.94
N ALA A 133 8.19 1.74 -2.56
CA ALA A 133 9.21 2.59 -3.20
C ALA A 133 10.65 2.11 -3.01
N CYS A 134 10.92 1.27 -1.99
CA CYS A 134 12.27 0.77 -1.73
C CYS A 134 12.84 -0.08 -2.86
N GLY A 135 12.05 -0.71 -3.74
CA GLY A 135 12.56 -1.75 -4.65
C GLY A 135 12.94 -3.06 -3.94
N SER A 136 12.42 -3.27 -2.74
CA SER A 136 12.43 -4.57 -2.05
C SER A 136 11.15 -5.34 -2.39
N LEU A 137 11.18 -6.66 -2.26
CA LEU A 137 9.96 -7.45 -2.33
C LEU A 137 9.13 -7.22 -1.06
N VAL A 138 7.94 -6.66 -1.21
CA VAL A 138 7.03 -6.42 -0.08
C VAL A 138 6.18 -7.66 0.16
N LEU A 139 6.27 -8.22 1.36
CA LEU A 139 5.35 -9.23 1.87
C LEU A 139 4.28 -8.52 2.69
N LEU A 140 3.05 -8.47 2.18
CA LEU A 140 1.93 -7.79 2.80
C LEU A 140 1.10 -8.82 3.56
N ILE A 141 1.14 -8.78 4.89
CA ILE A 141 0.19 -9.53 5.71
C ILE A 141 -1.21 -8.96 5.44
N ASP A 142 -2.18 -9.83 5.18
CA ASP A 142 -3.56 -9.42 4.91
C ASP A 142 -4.03 -8.43 6.00
N THR A 143 -4.66 -7.35 5.57
CA THR A 143 -5.22 -6.31 6.45
C THR A 143 -6.66 -6.00 6.07
N SER A 144 -7.49 -5.67 7.07
CA SER A 144 -8.84 -5.18 6.84
C SER A 144 -8.87 -3.71 6.43
N PHE A 145 -7.76 -3.00 6.65
CA PHE A 145 -7.65 -1.56 6.38
C PHE A 145 -6.99 -1.31 5.04
N GLU A 146 -7.59 -0.42 4.27
CA GLU A 146 -7.11 -0.03 2.94
C GLU A 146 -6.89 1.48 2.89
N GLU A 147 -5.71 1.89 2.42
CA GLU A 147 -5.52 3.26 1.92
C GLU A 147 -6.06 3.37 0.49
N PHE A 148 -6.23 4.59 -0.01
CA PHE A 148 -6.85 4.87 -1.32
C PHE A 148 -6.23 4.13 -2.51
N TYR A 149 -4.95 3.76 -2.41
CA TYR A 149 -4.21 3.07 -3.47
C TYR A 149 -4.16 1.55 -3.31
N TYR A 150 -4.59 1.00 -2.16
CA TYR A 150 -4.55 -0.44 -1.90
C TYR A 150 -5.34 -1.25 -2.93
N PRO A 151 -6.54 -0.83 -3.37
CA PRO A 151 -7.28 -1.58 -4.38
C PRO A 151 -6.48 -1.78 -5.67
N ALA A 152 -5.66 -0.80 -6.08
CA ALA A 152 -4.88 -0.86 -7.31
C ALA A 152 -3.63 -1.76 -7.20
N LEU A 153 -3.30 -2.25 -6.00
CA LEU A 153 -2.22 -3.22 -5.81
C LEU A 153 -2.66 -4.60 -6.31
N GLN A 154 -1.85 -5.19 -7.18
CA GLN A 154 -2.10 -6.53 -7.71
C GLN A 154 -1.21 -7.55 -6.99
N ALA A 155 -1.85 -8.50 -6.31
CA ALA A 155 -1.17 -9.61 -5.65
C ALA A 155 -0.27 -10.38 -6.64
N HIS A 156 0.93 -10.72 -6.19
CA HIS A 156 1.99 -11.37 -6.99
C HIS A 156 2.48 -10.58 -8.22
N LYS A 157 2.08 -9.30 -8.34
CA LYS A 157 2.61 -8.36 -9.33
C LYS A 157 3.29 -7.16 -8.67
N THR A 158 2.70 -6.54 -7.66
CA THR A 158 3.30 -5.40 -6.93
C THR A 158 3.81 -5.76 -5.54
N HIS A 159 3.28 -6.84 -4.96
CA HIS A 159 3.60 -7.34 -3.63
C HIS A 159 3.25 -8.83 -3.53
N VAL A 160 3.64 -9.47 -2.45
CA VAL A 160 3.28 -10.86 -2.13
C VAL A 160 2.34 -10.85 -0.93
N PRO A 161 1.08 -11.30 -1.06
CA PRO A 161 0.18 -11.42 0.08
C PRO A 161 0.65 -12.53 1.02
N ILE A 162 0.50 -12.34 2.32
CA ILE A 162 0.66 -13.37 3.36
C ILE A 162 -0.70 -13.53 4.05
N ARG A 163 -1.27 -14.72 3.92
CA ARG A 163 -2.69 -14.94 4.25
C ARG A 163 -2.90 -15.16 5.75
N LEU A 164 -3.99 -14.62 6.27
CA LEU A 164 -4.49 -14.88 7.62
C LEU A 164 -5.97 -15.25 7.56
N SER A 165 -6.32 -16.41 8.12
CA SER A 165 -7.71 -16.86 8.16
C SER A 165 -8.51 -16.08 9.22
N LYS A 166 -7.84 -15.57 10.26
CA LYS A 166 -8.45 -14.88 11.40
C LYS A 166 -8.25 -13.36 11.42
N ILE A 167 -8.09 -12.74 10.26
CA ILE A 167 -7.88 -11.29 10.14
C ILE A 167 -8.93 -10.41 10.85
N TRP A 168 -10.19 -10.83 10.86
CA TRP A 168 -11.29 -10.11 11.51
C TRP A 168 -11.44 -10.42 13.02
N SER A 169 -10.71 -11.42 13.55
CA SER A 169 -10.87 -11.90 14.92
C SER A 169 -10.44 -10.87 15.95
N LYS A 170 -11.35 -10.41 16.82
CA LYS A 170 -11.02 -9.53 17.97
C LYS A 170 -10.15 -10.22 19.04
N ASN A 171 -10.03 -11.55 18.99
CA ASN A 171 -9.24 -12.33 19.93
C ASN A 171 -7.81 -12.52 19.41
N GLU A 172 -6.83 -11.96 20.12
CA GLU A 172 -5.40 -12.03 19.78
C GLU A 172 -4.84 -13.46 19.86
N ASP A 173 -5.31 -14.29 20.81
CA ASP A 173 -4.87 -15.68 20.94
C ASP A 173 -5.29 -16.51 19.72
N LEU A 174 -6.48 -16.26 19.16
CA LEU A 174 -6.91 -16.91 17.92
C LEU A 174 -6.00 -16.52 16.75
N ILE A 175 -5.54 -15.27 16.71
CA ILE A 175 -4.62 -14.84 15.68
C ILE A 175 -3.22 -15.43 15.89
N ALA A 176 -2.76 -15.55 17.14
CA ALA A 176 -1.49 -16.21 17.47
C ALA A 176 -1.53 -17.73 17.18
N ARG A 177 -2.68 -18.39 17.34
CA ARG A 177 -2.87 -19.78 16.91
C ARG A 177 -2.82 -19.91 15.39
N ASP A 178 -3.54 -19.03 14.67
CA ASP A 178 -3.54 -18.98 13.21
C ASP A 178 -2.13 -18.66 12.66
N PHE A 179 -1.31 -17.91 13.41
CA PHE A 179 0.08 -17.67 13.05
C PHE A 179 0.87 -18.97 12.89
N ARG A 180 0.77 -19.90 13.85
CA ARG A 180 1.52 -21.16 13.82
C ARG A 180 0.99 -22.13 12.77
N ALA A 181 -0.33 -22.20 12.63
CA ALA A 181 -0.99 -23.15 11.74
C ALA A 181 -0.94 -22.72 10.26
N THR A 182 -1.00 -21.41 10.00
CA THR A 182 -1.23 -20.87 8.65
C THR A 182 -0.13 -19.92 8.21
N LEU A 183 0.08 -18.82 8.96
CA LEU A 183 0.96 -17.73 8.50
C LEU A 183 2.42 -18.16 8.40
N LEU A 184 2.96 -18.81 9.44
CA LEU A 184 4.38 -19.16 9.49
C LEU A 184 4.76 -20.20 8.42
N PRO A 185 3.98 -21.29 8.18
CA PRO A 185 4.20 -22.17 7.04
C PRO A 185 4.14 -21.45 5.69
N ASP A 186 3.14 -20.58 5.46
CA ASP A 186 3.00 -19.81 4.22
C ASP A 186 4.20 -18.87 4.00
N LEU A 187 4.61 -18.16 5.04
CA LEU A 187 5.78 -17.28 5.02
C LEU A 187 7.06 -18.07 4.72
N ARG A 188 7.26 -19.23 5.36
CA ARG A 188 8.41 -20.12 5.11
C ARG A 188 8.44 -20.58 3.66
N ALA A 189 7.32 -21.09 3.14
CA ALA A 189 7.23 -21.60 1.78
C ALA A 189 7.53 -20.51 0.74
N LYS A 190 6.98 -19.30 0.93
CA LYS A 190 7.23 -18.16 0.05
C LYS A 190 8.69 -17.71 0.09
N LEU A 191 9.27 -17.58 1.27
CA LEU A 191 10.67 -17.18 1.40
C LEU A 191 11.62 -18.24 0.81
N ALA A 192 11.33 -19.53 1.00
CA ALA A 192 12.09 -20.61 0.37
C ALA A 192 11.98 -20.56 -1.17
N TYR A 193 10.77 -20.34 -1.71
CA TYR A 193 10.57 -20.17 -3.15
C TYR A 193 11.39 -19.00 -3.70
N TYR A 194 11.32 -17.81 -3.08
CA TYR A 194 12.03 -16.63 -3.56
C TYR A 194 13.56 -16.68 -3.42
N GLU A 195 14.09 -17.65 -2.67
CA GLU A 195 15.52 -17.95 -2.61
C GLU A 195 15.97 -19.01 -3.62
N SER A 196 15.05 -19.69 -4.31
CA SER A 196 15.33 -20.56 -5.46
C SER A 196 15.73 -19.75 -6.71
N ALA A 197 16.34 -20.40 -7.70
CA ALA A 197 16.76 -19.73 -8.93
C ALA A 197 15.59 -19.08 -9.69
N GLU A 198 14.45 -19.77 -9.81
CA GLU A 198 13.26 -19.23 -10.47
C GLU A 198 12.60 -18.13 -9.63
N GLY A 199 12.46 -18.39 -8.33
CA GLY A 199 11.81 -17.44 -7.43
C GLY A 199 12.61 -16.16 -7.24
N GLU A 200 13.94 -16.18 -7.31
CA GLU A 200 14.76 -14.97 -7.19
C GLU A 200 14.46 -13.96 -8.31
N VAL A 201 14.33 -14.45 -9.54
CA VAL A 201 13.93 -13.64 -10.70
C VAL A 201 12.51 -13.10 -10.51
N ALA A 202 11.59 -13.94 -10.05
CA ALA A 202 10.22 -13.52 -9.75
C ALA A 202 10.18 -12.45 -8.64
N ALA A 203 10.99 -12.60 -7.59
CA ALA A 203 11.11 -11.66 -6.48
C ALA A 203 11.61 -10.29 -6.96
N ALA A 204 12.66 -10.27 -7.77
CA ALA A 204 13.22 -9.05 -8.37
C ALA A 204 12.16 -8.34 -9.24
N ARG A 205 11.44 -9.11 -10.07
CA ARG A 205 10.39 -8.59 -10.97
C ARG A 205 9.24 -7.95 -10.19
N ILE A 206 8.74 -8.62 -9.15
CA ILE A 206 7.65 -8.12 -8.30
C ILE A 206 8.12 -6.88 -7.51
N ALA A 207 9.32 -6.91 -6.95
CA ALA A 207 9.91 -5.78 -6.24
C ALA A 207 10.03 -4.53 -7.12
N ALA A 208 10.53 -4.69 -8.35
CA ALA A 208 10.63 -3.61 -9.33
C ALA A 208 9.25 -3.08 -9.74
N ALA A 209 8.25 -3.96 -9.89
CA ALA A 209 6.88 -3.54 -10.19
C ALA A 209 6.21 -2.79 -9.03
N GLY A 210 6.43 -3.21 -7.78
CA GLY A 210 5.98 -2.46 -6.59
C GLY A 210 6.61 -1.08 -6.50
N GLN A 211 7.90 -0.96 -6.81
CA GLN A 211 8.58 0.32 -6.88
C GLN A 211 8.05 1.22 -8.01
N ARG A 212 7.85 0.67 -9.21
CA ARG A 212 7.23 1.42 -10.31
C ARG A 212 5.83 1.90 -9.95
N PHE A 213 5.03 1.04 -9.31
CA PHE A 213 3.71 1.44 -8.80
C PHE A 213 3.81 2.65 -7.87
N ALA A 214 4.72 2.62 -6.89
CA ALA A 214 4.89 3.75 -5.97
C ALA A 214 5.35 5.03 -6.69
N ALA A 215 6.23 4.92 -7.69
CA ALA A 215 6.72 6.08 -8.45
C ALA A 215 5.66 6.68 -9.40
N GLU A 216 4.85 5.83 -10.03
CA GLU A 216 3.94 6.24 -11.11
C GLU A 216 2.52 6.50 -10.62
N GLN A 217 2.01 5.68 -9.69
CA GLN A 217 0.63 5.74 -9.21
C GLN A 217 0.48 6.55 -7.92
N LEU A 218 1.59 6.84 -7.23
CA LEU A 218 1.59 7.69 -6.03
C LEU A 218 2.37 8.99 -6.22
N GLY A 219 2.73 9.39 -7.45
CA GLY A 219 3.38 10.69 -7.67
C GLY A 219 2.49 11.87 -7.26
N LEU A 220 3.08 13.06 -7.03
CA LEU A 220 2.31 14.26 -6.65
C LEU A 220 1.12 14.53 -7.59
N GLY A 221 1.35 14.40 -8.91
CA GLY A 221 0.27 14.54 -9.90
C GLY A 221 -0.88 13.56 -9.66
N ALA A 222 -0.59 12.27 -9.44
CA ALA A 222 -1.61 11.25 -9.16
C ALA A 222 -2.39 11.54 -7.87
N ILE A 223 -1.69 11.97 -6.81
CA ILE A 223 -2.30 12.35 -5.53
C ILE A 223 -3.22 13.57 -5.69
N SER A 224 -2.75 14.63 -6.35
CA SER A 224 -3.54 15.83 -6.62
C SER A 224 -4.77 15.51 -7.47
N CYS A 225 -4.62 14.63 -8.46
CA CYS A 225 -5.73 14.17 -9.30
C CYS A 225 -6.78 13.40 -8.49
N TYR A 226 -6.33 12.52 -7.58
CA TYR A 226 -7.25 11.79 -6.70
C TYR A 226 -8.04 12.75 -5.81
N TRP A 227 -7.37 13.72 -5.18
CA TRP A 227 -8.03 14.76 -4.39
C TRP A 227 -9.04 15.56 -5.22
N TYR A 228 -8.67 15.99 -6.43
CA TYR A 228 -9.56 16.72 -7.32
C TYR A 228 -10.82 15.90 -7.65
N ALA A 229 -10.66 14.62 -7.99
CA ALA A 229 -11.79 13.74 -8.27
C ALA A 229 -12.72 13.62 -7.05
N VAL A 230 -12.18 13.29 -5.88
CA VAL A 230 -12.97 13.16 -4.64
C VAL A 230 -13.70 14.45 -4.29
N LEU A 231 -13.03 15.60 -4.33
CA LEU A 231 -13.64 16.89 -4.00
C LEU A 231 -14.73 17.28 -5.00
N ARG A 232 -14.48 17.10 -6.30
CA ARG A 232 -15.49 17.37 -7.33
C ARG A 232 -16.73 16.51 -7.15
N HIS A 233 -16.58 15.21 -6.89
CA HIS A 233 -17.71 14.34 -6.59
C HIS A 233 -18.46 14.78 -5.33
N SER A 234 -17.74 15.16 -4.26
CA SER A 234 -18.38 15.61 -3.02
C SER A 234 -19.22 16.88 -3.19
N LEU A 235 -18.76 17.83 -4.02
CA LEU A 235 -19.48 19.05 -4.34
C LEU A 235 -20.76 18.75 -5.12
N LEU A 236 -20.69 17.82 -6.09
CA LEU A 236 -21.86 17.40 -6.86
C LEU A 236 -22.92 16.72 -5.97
N LEU A 237 -22.51 15.92 -4.98
CA LEU A 237 -23.43 15.33 -3.99
C LEU A 237 -24.08 16.39 -3.09
N GLN A 238 -23.33 17.41 -2.65
CA GLN A 238 -23.90 18.51 -1.87
C GLN A 238 -24.90 19.34 -2.69
N HIS A 239 -24.64 19.53 -3.99
CA HIS A 239 -25.59 20.18 -4.90
C HIS A 239 -26.89 19.37 -5.06
N ALA A 240 -26.84 18.05 -5.01
CA ALA A 240 -28.02 17.17 -5.01
C ALA A 240 -28.79 17.16 -3.67
N GLN A 241 -28.22 17.71 -2.59
CA GLN A 241 -28.80 17.70 -1.23
C GLN A 241 -29.28 19.09 -0.75
N ARG A 242 -29.62 20.01 -1.64
CA ARG A 242 -29.93 21.42 -1.31
C ARG A 242 -30.96 21.61 -0.16
N PRO A 243 -30.86 22.71 0.63
CA PRO A 243 -31.77 22.99 1.73
C PRO A 243 -33.16 23.30 1.19
N GLY A 244 -34.15 22.51 1.62
CA GLY A 244 -35.53 22.55 1.12
C GLY A 244 -36.25 21.19 1.13
N GLY A 245 -35.53 20.09 1.41
CA GLY A 245 -36.15 18.77 1.62
C GLY A 245 -36.55 18.04 0.33
N GLN A 246 -36.10 18.49 -0.85
CA GLN A 246 -36.22 17.67 -2.05
C GLN A 246 -35.02 16.72 -2.09
N HIS A 247 -35.25 15.44 -1.77
CA HIS A 247 -34.30 14.38 -2.07
C HIS A 247 -33.98 14.38 -3.56
N ALA A 248 -32.74 14.05 -3.94
CA ALA A 248 -32.37 13.82 -5.32
C ALA A 248 -33.38 12.87 -5.98
N THR A 249 -34.06 13.33 -7.03
CA THR A 249 -34.96 12.47 -7.81
C THR A 249 -34.16 11.36 -8.49
N PRO A 250 -34.76 10.20 -8.79
CA PRO A 250 -34.09 9.15 -9.55
C PRO A 250 -33.48 9.64 -10.87
N GLU A 251 -34.12 10.59 -11.57
CA GLU A 251 -33.55 11.20 -12.78
C GLU A 251 -32.32 12.05 -12.47
N SER A 252 -32.37 12.93 -11.45
CA SER A 252 -31.21 13.76 -11.08
C SER A 252 -30.02 12.92 -10.61
N ARG A 253 -30.29 11.74 -10.02
CA ARG A 253 -29.27 10.76 -9.64
C ARG A 253 -28.69 10.04 -10.85
N ALA A 254 -29.51 9.66 -11.84
CA ALA A 254 -29.05 9.00 -13.06
C ALA A 254 -28.24 9.94 -13.96
N GLU A 255 -28.67 11.19 -14.14
CA GLU A 255 -27.87 12.23 -14.82
C GLU A 255 -26.56 12.49 -14.09
N HIS A 256 -26.59 12.53 -12.76
CA HIS A 256 -25.38 12.66 -11.96
C HIS A 256 -24.42 11.48 -12.13
N GLU A 257 -24.92 10.24 -12.07
CA GLU A 257 -24.12 9.03 -12.31
C GLU A 257 -23.51 9.04 -13.73
N ALA A 258 -24.25 9.51 -14.74
CA ALA A 258 -23.76 9.66 -16.11
C ALA A 258 -22.69 10.75 -16.26
N ASP A 259 -22.84 11.92 -15.61
CA ASP A 259 -21.83 12.99 -15.60
C ASP A 259 -20.53 12.54 -14.92
N VAL A 260 -20.65 11.77 -13.85
CA VAL A 260 -19.54 11.13 -13.16
C VAL A 260 -18.86 10.12 -14.07
N GLU A 261 -19.62 9.23 -14.72
CA GLU A 261 -19.09 8.23 -15.64
C GLU A 261 -18.42 8.88 -16.87
N ALA A 262 -19.01 9.94 -17.42
CA ALA A 262 -18.45 10.70 -18.53
C ALA A 262 -17.16 11.44 -18.13
N PHE A 263 -17.14 12.07 -16.95
CA PHE A 263 -15.91 12.68 -16.44
C PHE A 263 -14.84 11.63 -16.18
N MET A 264 -15.15 10.55 -15.47
CA MET A 264 -14.21 9.47 -15.20
C MET A 264 -13.72 8.79 -16.49
N GLY A 265 -14.56 8.68 -17.52
CA GLY A 265 -14.18 8.22 -18.85
C GLY A 265 -13.35 9.24 -19.65
N SER A 266 -13.51 10.54 -19.38
CA SER A 266 -12.71 11.62 -19.99
C SER A 266 -11.29 11.70 -19.41
N VAL A 267 -11.09 11.19 -18.21
CA VAL A 267 -9.77 11.13 -17.60
C VAL A 267 -9.19 9.72 -17.75
N ARG A 268 -7.92 9.62 -18.15
CA ARG A 268 -7.23 8.33 -18.24
C ARG A 268 -6.87 7.81 -16.85
N TYR A 269 -7.87 7.47 -16.04
CA TYR A 269 -7.69 6.87 -14.72
C TYR A 269 -8.18 5.43 -14.69
N ASN A 270 -7.46 4.63 -13.92
CA ASN A 270 -7.71 3.21 -13.71
C ASN A 270 -8.51 2.98 -12.42
N ILE A 271 -9.58 3.76 -12.17
CA ILE A 271 -10.51 3.55 -11.05
C ILE A 271 -11.96 3.81 -11.48
N LYS A 272 -12.87 2.93 -11.05
CA LYS A 272 -14.33 3.02 -11.09
C LYS A 272 -14.82 3.36 -9.69
N LEU A 273 -15.72 4.32 -9.58
CA LEU A 273 -16.42 4.66 -8.35
C LEU A 273 -17.86 4.17 -8.50
N GLU A 274 -18.32 3.34 -7.55
CA GLU A 274 -19.68 2.78 -7.58
C GLU A 274 -20.42 3.23 -6.31
N TYR A 275 -21.63 3.78 -6.49
CA TYR A 275 -22.50 4.13 -5.37
C TYR A 275 -23.04 2.87 -4.70
N THR A 276 -23.04 2.83 -3.38
CA THR A 276 -23.56 1.70 -2.60
C THR A 276 -24.96 2.01 -2.07
N GLU A 277 -25.80 0.98 -1.94
CA GLU A 277 -27.16 1.10 -1.37
C GLU A 277 -27.17 1.70 0.04
N ALA A 278 -26.04 1.59 0.78
CA ALA A 278 -25.86 2.15 2.11
C ALA A 278 -25.53 3.65 2.11
N GLY A 279 -25.55 4.34 0.97
CA GLY A 279 -25.34 5.79 0.90
C GLY A 279 -23.88 6.23 0.91
N GLY A 280 -22.95 5.41 0.40
CA GLY A 280 -21.56 5.82 0.16
C GLY A 280 -20.97 5.14 -1.07
N PHE A 281 -19.66 4.92 -1.11
CA PHE A 281 -19.00 4.52 -2.37
C PHE A 281 -18.04 3.34 -2.21
N ARG A 282 -17.94 2.56 -3.28
CA ARG A 282 -16.91 1.55 -3.49
C ARG A 282 -15.96 2.03 -4.58
N VAL A 283 -14.66 1.98 -4.31
CA VAL A 283 -13.60 2.28 -5.29
C VAL A 283 -13.06 0.96 -5.84
N THR A 284 -13.17 0.76 -7.15
CA THR A 284 -12.69 -0.43 -7.85
C THR A 284 -11.63 -0.04 -8.88
N PRO A 285 -10.44 -0.62 -8.92
CA PRO A 285 -9.46 -0.29 -9.96
C PRO A 285 -9.90 -0.84 -11.32
N LEU A 286 -9.81 -0.02 -12.37
CA LEU A 286 -9.99 -0.44 -13.76
C LEU A 286 -8.63 -0.82 -14.35
N CYS A 287 -8.36 -2.11 -14.53
CA CYS A 287 -7.20 -2.56 -15.31
C CYS A 287 -7.69 -2.99 -16.69
N HIS A 288 -7.33 -2.28 -17.77
CA HIS A 288 -7.61 -2.76 -19.13
C HIS A 288 -6.54 -3.76 -19.61
N ARG A 289 -6.99 -4.84 -20.28
CA ARG A 289 -6.17 -5.69 -21.15
C ARG A 289 -5.93 -4.92 -22.46
N ASN A 290 -4.69 -4.84 -22.94
CA ASN A 290 -4.42 -4.29 -24.26
C ASN A 290 -5.02 -5.22 -25.32
N GLU A 291 -6.03 -4.75 -26.06
CA GLU A 291 -6.39 -5.34 -27.36
C GLU A 291 -5.37 -4.83 -28.39
N GLY A 292 -4.40 -5.69 -28.75
CA GLY A 292 -3.46 -5.41 -29.85
C GLY A 292 -1.98 -5.74 -29.62
N GLY A 293 -1.58 -6.26 -28.46
CA GLY A 293 -0.19 -6.69 -28.21
C GLY A 293 -0.07 -8.21 -28.21
N SER A 294 0.59 -8.78 -29.21
CA SER A 294 0.94 -10.20 -29.22
C SER A 294 1.94 -10.52 -28.09
N SER A 295 1.62 -11.57 -27.33
CA SER A 295 2.43 -12.28 -26.32
C SER A 295 2.64 -11.63 -24.94
N GLU A 296 2.25 -12.42 -23.93
CA GLU A 296 2.66 -12.48 -22.52
C GLU A 296 3.45 -11.29 -21.94
N SER A 297 2.76 -10.23 -21.50
CA SER A 297 3.12 -9.32 -20.38
C SER A 297 2.51 -7.91 -20.55
N GLY A 298 1.19 -7.80 -20.71
CA GLY A 298 0.56 -6.52 -21.03
C GLY A 298 -0.57 -6.12 -20.09
N VAL A 299 -0.29 -5.80 -18.82
CA VAL A 299 -1.17 -4.91 -18.04
C VAL A 299 -0.42 -3.59 -17.88
N THR A 300 -0.74 -2.64 -18.75
CA THR A 300 -0.14 -1.29 -18.75
C THR A 300 -1.09 -0.34 -18.01
N CYS A 301 -0.78 -0.02 -16.76
CA CYS A 301 -1.39 1.14 -16.09
C CYS A 301 -0.63 2.39 -16.56
N TYR A 302 -1.22 3.21 -17.43
CA TYR A 302 -0.50 4.30 -18.10
C TYR A 302 0.15 5.30 -17.14
N LYS A 303 1.32 5.75 -17.56
CA LYS A 303 2.16 6.83 -17.02
C LYS A 303 1.65 8.17 -17.55
N TYR A 304 1.54 9.21 -16.71
CA TYR A 304 1.28 10.57 -17.16
C TYR A 304 2.44 11.06 -18.07
N ARG A 305 2.14 11.49 -19.31
CA ARG A 305 3.09 12.26 -20.13
C ARG A 305 3.10 13.71 -19.63
N ARG A 306 4.30 14.27 -19.48
CA ARG A 306 4.62 15.51 -18.77
C ARG A 306 4.21 16.83 -19.47
N ASN A 307 3.53 16.80 -20.62
CA ASN A 307 3.52 17.95 -21.55
C ASN A 307 2.19 18.72 -21.74
N ASP A 308 1.08 18.37 -21.09
CA ASP A 308 -0.22 19.01 -21.39
C ASP A 308 -0.56 20.26 -20.53
N TRP A 309 0.36 20.77 -19.70
CA TRP A 309 0.14 21.99 -18.90
C TRP A 309 0.47 23.31 -19.62
N ARG A 310 0.74 23.28 -20.94
CA ARG A 310 0.89 24.50 -21.75
C ARG A 310 -0.07 24.47 -22.92
N ARG A 311 -1.34 24.77 -22.64
CA ARG A 311 -2.32 25.43 -23.54
C ARG A 311 -3.70 25.35 -22.90
N ARG A 312 -4.08 26.43 -22.21
CA ARG A 312 -5.39 27.10 -22.24
C ARG A 312 -5.38 28.20 -21.18
#